data_AF-A0A954EQH0-F1
#
_entry.id   AF-A0A954EQH0-F1
#
_cell.length_a   1.000
_cell.length_b   1.000
_cell.length_c   1.000
_cell.angle_alpha   90.00
_cell.angle_beta   90.00
_cell.angle_gamma   90.00
#
_symmetry.space_group_name_H-M   'P 1'
#
loop_
_entity.id
_entity.type
_entity.pdbx_description
1 polymer ?
#
loop_
_entity_poly.entity_id
_entity_poly.type
_entity_poly.pdbx_seq_one_letter_code
_entity_poly.pdbx_strand_id
1 'polypeptide(L)'
;MSEFVTVAKVGEIPEGEGRNYPVNGRMVAIFCVDGKYSAINDSCPHMGASLAAGYVEDGAVLCPWHAWRFCVKDGTWLDSPKSPLKCDSYEVRVEGHDIQVLVPDPPPRKPEPESP
;
A
#
# COMPACT_ATOMS: atom_id res chain seq x y z
N MET A 1 18.22 5.40 5.84
CA MET A 1 17.47 6.68 5.84
C MET A 1 16.56 6.54 4.66
N SER A 2 15.26 6.56 4.89
CA SER A 2 14.32 6.30 3.81
C SER A 2 14.16 7.55 2.95
N GLU A 3 14.15 7.35 1.64
CA GLU A 3 13.99 8.41 0.65
C GLU A 3 12.68 8.19 -0.11
N PHE A 4 12.18 9.26 -0.71
CA PHE A 4 11.04 9.19 -1.61
C PHE A 4 11.45 8.46 -2.90
N VAL A 5 10.69 7.45 -3.28
CA VAL A 5 10.90 6.66 -4.50
C VAL A 5 9.78 6.95 -5.48
N THR A 6 10.13 7.37 -6.70
CA THR A 6 9.16 7.52 -7.81
C THR A 6 8.64 6.15 -8.22
N VAL A 7 7.31 5.99 -8.20
CA VAL A 7 6.63 4.72 -8.52
C VAL A 7 5.79 4.80 -9.79
N ALA A 8 5.23 5.97 -10.08
CA ALA A 8 4.33 6.18 -11.21
C ALA A 8 4.29 7.66 -11.60
N LYS A 9 3.66 7.97 -12.72
CA LYS A 9 3.29 9.34 -13.08
C LYS A 9 1.82 9.63 -12.79
N VAL A 10 1.50 10.90 -12.57
CA VAL A 10 0.11 11.36 -12.48
C VAL A 10 -0.66 10.93 -13.72
N GLY A 11 -1.78 10.23 -13.51
CA GLY A 11 -2.64 9.68 -14.57
C GLY A 11 -2.36 8.22 -14.96
N GLU A 12 -1.26 7.60 -14.51
CA GLU A 12 -1.00 6.16 -14.74
C GLU A 12 -1.85 5.26 -13.84
N ILE A 13 -2.32 5.79 -12.71
CA ILE A 13 -3.26 5.13 -11.81
C ILE A 13 -4.62 5.79 -12.01
N PRO A 14 -5.59 5.09 -12.64
CA PRO A 14 -6.92 5.64 -12.85
C PRO A 14 -7.65 5.96 -11.55
N GLU A 15 -8.57 6.91 -11.63
CA GLU A 15 -9.47 7.27 -10.53
C GLU A 15 -10.31 6.05 -10.10
N GLY A 16 -10.35 5.77 -8.80
CA GLY A 16 -11.04 4.60 -8.24
C GLY A 16 -10.29 3.27 -8.42
N GLU A 17 -9.02 3.30 -8.83
CA GLU A 17 -8.20 2.09 -9.00
C GLU A 17 -6.92 2.12 -8.14
N GLY A 18 -6.29 0.95 -8.03
CA GLY A 18 -5.00 0.76 -7.39
C GLY A 18 -3.95 0.15 -8.33
N ARG A 19 -2.67 0.46 -8.10
CA ARG A 19 -1.50 -0.20 -8.70
C ARG A 19 -0.49 -0.54 -7.62
N ASN A 20 0.23 -1.66 -7.77
CA ASN A 20 1.28 -2.03 -6.82
C ASN A 20 2.68 -1.86 -7.41
N TYR A 21 3.63 -1.51 -6.55
CA TYR A 21 5.02 -1.29 -6.91
C TYR A 21 5.95 -1.87 -5.84
N PRO A 22 7.06 -2.52 -6.23
CA PRO A 22 8.09 -2.94 -5.29
C PRO A 22 8.92 -1.74 -4.84
N VAL A 23 8.94 -1.46 -3.54
CA VAL A 23 9.73 -0.37 -2.93
C VAL A 23 10.38 -0.88 -1.64
N ASN A 24 11.70 -0.76 -1.53
CA ASN A 24 12.48 -1.17 -0.35
C ASN A 24 12.16 -2.61 0.13
N GLY A 25 11.97 -3.54 -0.81
CA GLY A 25 11.67 -4.94 -0.53
C GLY A 25 10.23 -5.22 -0.06
N ARG A 26 9.32 -4.25 -0.18
CA ARG A 26 7.89 -4.39 0.11
C ARG A 26 7.07 -4.13 -1.14
N MET A 27 5.92 -4.80 -1.26
CA MET A 27 4.91 -4.43 -2.25
C MET A 27 4.01 -3.35 -1.67
N VAL A 28 3.91 -2.23 -2.37
CA VAL A 28 3.12 -1.07 -1.95
C VAL A 28 1.99 -0.84 -2.95
N ALA A 29 0.76 -0.80 -2.46
CA ALA A 29 -0.41 -0.44 -3.26
C ALA A 29 -0.63 1.07 -3.18
N ILE A 30 -0.67 1.72 -4.34
CA ILE A 30 -1.00 3.13 -4.52
C ILE A 30 -2.41 3.20 -5.09
N PHE A 31 -3.28 3.99 -4.47
CA PHE A 31 -4.67 4.21 -4.89
C PHE A 31 -4.88 5.65 -5.31
N CYS A 32 -5.75 5.90 -6.31
CA CYS A 32 -6.20 7.23 -6.69
C CYS A 32 -7.68 7.39 -6.31
N VAL A 33 -7.97 8.26 -5.34
CA VAL A 33 -9.35 8.54 -4.89
C VAL A 33 -9.54 10.04 -4.71
N ASP A 34 -10.56 10.60 -5.33
CA ASP A 34 -10.85 12.02 -5.46
C ASP A 34 -9.64 12.83 -5.97
N GLY A 35 -8.89 12.26 -6.92
CA GLY A 35 -7.65 12.85 -7.44
C GLY A 35 -6.50 12.92 -6.43
N LYS A 36 -6.60 12.20 -5.30
CA LYS A 36 -5.55 12.11 -4.29
C LYS A 36 -4.93 10.72 -4.28
N TYR A 37 -3.61 10.68 -4.16
CA TYR A 37 -2.87 9.44 -4.05
C TYR A 37 -2.64 9.04 -2.60
N SER A 38 -2.84 7.77 -2.30
CA SER A 38 -2.52 7.20 -0.99
C SER A 38 -1.84 5.84 -1.14
N ALA A 39 -1.03 5.47 -0.16
CA ALA A 39 -0.24 4.25 -0.20
C ALA A 39 -0.44 3.40 1.05
N ILE A 40 -0.67 2.10 0.85
CA ILE A 40 -0.65 1.09 1.91
C ILE A 40 0.14 -0.13 1.48
N ASN A 41 0.47 -1.02 2.43
CA ASN A 41 1.03 -2.34 2.10
C ASN A 41 0.06 -3.09 1.18
N ASP A 42 0.57 -3.59 0.06
CA ASP A 42 -0.26 -4.29 -0.93
C ASP A 42 -0.73 -5.65 -0.41
N SER A 43 -0.01 -6.25 0.53
CA SER A 43 -0.34 -7.59 1.06
C SER A 43 -1.45 -7.49 2.09
N CYS A 44 -2.63 -8.01 1.77
CA CYS A 44 -3.75 -8.09 2.70
C CYS A 44 -3.32 -8.85 3.97
N PRO A 45 -3.46 -8.26 5.18
CA PRO A 45 -2.95 -8.85 6.42
C PRO A 45 -3.68 -10.12 6.85
N HIS A 46 -4.74 -10.52 6.14
CA HIS A 46 -5.44 -11.79 6.34
C HIS A 46 -4.66 -12.97 5.72
N MET A 47 -4.47 -12.97 4.39
CA MET A 47 -3.87 -14.09 3.66
C MET A 47 -2.93 -13.67 2.50
N GLY A 48 -2.61 -12.38 2.38
CA GLY A 48 -1.61 -11.88 1.44
C GLY A 48 -2.10 -11.59 0.02
N ALA A 49 -3.41 -11.47 -0.19
CA ALA A 49 -3.96 -10.99 -1.45
C ALA A 49 -3.44 -9.58 -1.78
N SER A 50 -3.16 -9.31 -3.05
CA SER A 50 -2.85 -7.94 -3.51
C SER A 50 -4.08 -7.04 -3.36
N LEU A 51 -3.97 -6.01 -2.54
CA LEU A 51 -5.00 -5.00 -2.34
C LEU A 51 -5.12 -4.07 -3.55
N ALA A 52 -4.04 -3.81 -4.29
CA ALA A 52 -4.12 -3.04 -5.53
C ALA A 52 -5.05 -3.67 -6.58
N ALA A 53 -5.24 -4.99 -6.54
CA ALA A 53 -6.18 -5.72 -7.39
C ALA A 53 -7.62 -5.74 -6.84
N GLY A 54 -7.86 -5.12 -5.69
CA GLY A 54 -9.17 -5.01 -5.06
C GLY A 54 -10.07 -3.95 -5.70
N TYR A 55 -11.34 -3.97 -5.33
CA TYR A 55 -12.32 -2.97 -5.76
C TYR A 55 -12.31 -1.79 -4.79
N VAL A 56 -12.20 -0.55 -5.30
CA VAL A 56 -12.18 0.65 -4.47
C VAL A 56 -13.56 1.31 -4.46
N GLU A 57 -14.08 1.57 -3.27
CA GLU A 57 -15.35 2.24 -3.05
C GLU A 57 -15.29 3.04 -1.75
N ASP A 58 -15.82 4.27 -1.76
CA ASP A 58 -15.89 5.14 -0.58
C ASP A 58 -14.56 5.34 0.19
N GLY A 59 -13.43 5.37 -0.53
CA GLY A 59 -12.10 5.51 0.07
C GLY A 59 -11.61 4.24 0.78
N ALA A 60 -12.21 3.09 0.49
CA ALA A 60 -11.81 1.79 0.98
C ALA A 60 -11.54 0.84 -0.18
N VAL A 61 -10.60 -0.08 0.01
CA VAL A 61 -10.37 -1.19 -0.91
C VAL A 61 -10.94 -2.48 -0.33
N LEU A 62 -11.74 -3.18 -1.14
CA LEU A 62 -12.25 -4.51 -0.87
C LEU A 62 -11.23 -5.53 -1.36
N CYS A 63 -10.66 -6.28 -0.42
CA CYS A 63 -9.72 -7.36 -0.74
C CYS A 63 -10.38 -8.38 -1.69
N PRO A 64 -9.74 -8.74 -2.81
CA PRO A 64 -10.36 -9.56 -3.85
C PRO A 64 -10.64 -11.01 -3.42
N TRP A 65 -10.06 -11.48 -2.31
CA TRP A 65 -10.25 -12.87 -1.86
C TRP A 65 -11.44 -13.04 -0.90
N HIS A 66 -11.54 -12.18 0.12
CA HIS A 66 -12.51 -12.35 1.21
C HIS A 66 -13.30 -11.07 1.51
N ALA A 67 -13.21 -10.07 0.63
CA ALA A 67 -13.93 -8.80 0.71
C ALA A 67 -13.70 -7.97 1.99
N TRP A 68 -12.61 -8.22 2.73
CA TRP A 68 -12.23 -7.35 3.84
C TRP A 68 -11.94 -5.94 3.33
N ARG A 69 -12.47 -4.95 4.04
CA ARG A 69 -12.37 -3.55 3.65
C ARG A 69 -11.27 -2.84 4.40
N PHE A 70 -10.37 -2.18 3.67
CA PHE A 70 -9.29 -1.39 4.25
C PHE A 70 -9.37 0.05 3.77
N CYS A 71 -9.26 1.01 4.69
CA CYS A 71 -9.12 2.42 4.36
C CYS A 71 -7.84 2.65 3.54
N VAL A 72 -7.94 3.19 2.33
CA VAL A 72 -6.77 3.38 1.46
C VAL A 72 -5.81 4.45 1.97
N LYS A 73 -6.25 5.30 2.91
CA LYS A 73 -5.47 6.42 3.47
C LYS A 73 -4.56 6.01 4.62
N ASP A 74 -5.02 5.11 5.48
CA ASP A 74 -4.31 4.77 6.73
C ASP A 74 -4.15 3.25 6.98
N GLY A 75 -4.78 2.43 6.14
CA GLY A 75 -4.75 0.97 6.18
C GLY A 75 -5.70 0.33 7.20
N THR A 76 -6.53 1.12 7.91
CA THR A 76 -7.46 0.62 8.93
C THR A 76 -8.41 -0.43 8.38
N TRP A 77 -8.55 -1.55 9.08
CA TRP A 77 -9.56 -2.55 8.77
C TRP A 77 -10.96 -2.05 9.18
N LEU A 78 -11.80 -1.75 8.20
CA LEU A 78 -13.08 -1.09 8.41
C LEU A 78 -14.17 -2.01 8.97
N ASP A 79 -14.04 -3.33 8.80
CA ASP A 79 -15.03 -4.27 9.37
C ASP A 79 -14.81 -4.48 10.89
N SER A 80 -13.64 -4.10 11.41
CA SER A 80 -13.35 -4.09 12.85
C SER A 80 -12.33 -2.99 13.19
N PRO A 81 -12.76 -1.71 13.23
CA PRO A 81 -11.85 -0.56 13.35
C PRO A 81 -11.14 -0.45 14.71
N LYS A 82 -11.60 -1.21 15.71
CA LYS A 82 -10.94 -1.31 17.03
C LYS A 82 -9.86 -2.39 17.07
N SER A 83 -9.76 -3.21 16.02
CA SER A 83 -8.71 -4.22 15.90
C SER A 83 -7.35 -3.54 15.75
N PRO A 84 -6.28 -4.08 16.36
CA PRO A 84 -4.93 -3.63 16.07
C PRO A 84 -4.47 -4.02 14.65
N LEU A 85 -5.20 -4.91 13.98
CA LEU A 85 -4.90 -5.35 12.63
C LEU A 85 -5.21 -4.25 11.62
N LYS A 86 -4.20 -3.86 10.85
CA LYS A 86 -4.30 -2.89 9.76
C LYS A 86 -3.21 -3.13 8.72
N CYS A 87 -3.33 -2.52 7.56
CA CYS A 87 -2.23 -2.38 6.63
C CYS A 87 -1.32 -1.22 7.09
N ASP A 88 -0.01 -1.36 6.89
CA ASP A 88 0.89 -0.20 7.00
C ASP A 88 0.49 0.83 5.94
N SER A 89 0.48 2.11 6.31
CA SER A 89 0.35 3.24 5.37
C SER A 89 1.70 3.91 5.17
N TYR A 90 1.88 4.48 3.98
CA TYR A 90 3.11 5.16 3.58
C TYR A 90 2.81 6.57 3.11
N GLU A 91 3.75 7.48 3.34
CA GLU A 91 3.61 8.86 2.89
C GLU A 91 3.76 8.94 1.38
N VAL A 92 2.84 9.66 0.73
CA VAL A 92 2.85 9.89 -0.71
C VAL A 92 2.96 11.38 -0.97
N ARG A 93 3.79 11.75 -1.96
CA ARG A 93 3.84 13.11 -2.48
C ARG A 93 3.83 13.09 -4.01
N VAL A 94 3.41 14.20 -4.59
CA VAL A 94 3.52 14.44 -6.03
C VAL A 94 4.55 15.54 -6.23
N GLU A 95 5.62 15.23 -6.97
CA GLU A 95 6.69 16.16 -7.32
C GLU A 95 6.67 16.37 -8.84
N GLY A 96 6.14 17.51 -9.28
CA GLY A 96 5.86 17.74 -10.70
C GLY A 96 4.81 16.75 -11.24
N HIS A 97 5.25 15.78 -12.03
CA HIS A 97 4.41 14.73 -12.61
C HIS A 97 4.65 13.36 -11.96
N ASP A 98 5.60 13.27 -11.03
CA ASP A 98 6.01 12.02 -10.43
C ASP A 98 5.27 11.78 -9.12
N ILE A 99 4.64 10.62 -9.01
CA ILE A 99 4.08 10.09 -7.78
C ILE A 99 5.21 9.38 -7.04
N GLN A 100 5.50 9.84 -5.84
CA GLN A 100 6.57 9.33 -5.01
C GLN A 100 6.05 8.84 -3.67
N VAL A 101 6.63 7.76 -3.17
CA VAL A 101 6.27 7.15 -1.87
C VAL A 101 7.49 7.01 -0.98
N LEU A 102 7.32 7.29 0.31
CA LEU A 102 8.33 7.09 1.34
C LEU A 102 8.04 5.80 2.10
N VAL A 103 8.86 4.78 1.87
CA VAL A 103 8.73 3.47 2.52
C VAL A 103 9.94 3.25 3.44
N PRO A 104 9.74 2.96 4.73
CA PRO A 104 10.83 2.64 5.64
C PRO A 104 11.71 1.50 5.12
N ASP A 105 13.02 1.63 5.27
CA ASP A 105 13.97 0.56 4.96
C ASP A 105 13.55 -0.71 5.74
N PRO A 106 13.67 -1.90 5.14
CA PRO A 106 13.47 -3.13 5.89
C PRO A 106 14.50 -3.18 7.02
N PRO A 107 14.13 -3.74 8.20
CA PRO A 107 15.10 -3.94 9.25
C PRO A 107 16.27 -4.78 8.72
N PRO A 108 17.50 -4.55 9.18
CA PRO A 108 18.66 -5.32 8.73
C PRO A 108 18.37 -6.81 8.92
N ARG A 109 18.55 -7.61 7.86
CA ARG A 109 18.41 -9.07 7.95
C ARG A 109 19.37 -9.55 9.03
N LYS A 110 18.84 -10.29 10.02
CA LYS A 110 19.70 -11.07 10.92
C LYS A 110 20.49 -12.04 10.04
N PRO A 111 21.79 -12.25 10.28
CA PRO A 111 22.53 -13.27 9.55
C PRO A 111 21.80 -14.60 9.73
N GLU A 112 21.52 -15.26 8.60
CA GLU A 112 20.91 -16.58 8.58
C GLU A 112 21.86 -17.53 9.36
N PRO A 113 21.36 -18.35 10.30
CA PRO A 113 22.22 -19.36 10.90
C PRO A 113 22.72 -20.26 9.77
N GLU A 114 24.05 -20.31 9.60
CA GLU A 114 24.68 -21.24 8.66
C GLU A 114 24.14 -22.64 8.98
N SER A 115 23.47 -23.23 7.99
CA SER A 115 22.94 -24.58 8.13
C SER A 115 24.12 -25.55 8.27
N PRO A 116 24.07 -26.53 9.19
CA PRO A 116 25.17 -27.45 9.45
C PRO A 116 25.46 -28.40 8.29
#